data_AF-A0A813GH54-F1
#
_entry.id   AF-A0A813GH54-F1
#
_cell.length_a   1.000
_cell.length_b   1.000
_cell.length_c   1.000
_cell.angle_alpha   90.00
_cell.angle_beta   90.00
_cell.angle_gamma   90.00
#
_symmetry.space_group_name_H-M   'P 1'
#
loop_
_entity.id
_entity.type
_entity.pdbx_description
1 polymer ?
#
loop_
_entity_poly.entity_id
_entity_poly.type
_entity_poly.pdbx_seq_one_letter_code
_entity_poly.pdbx_strand_id
1 'polypeptide(L)'
;LGCLLLERLSVDYGKKSKISFTVWACPQISTAVVEAYNTVLCVHSLLEHTDVTIMYDNEALYDICRRSLDIERPTYTNLNRMLAQIISSLTASLRFDGALNVDLTEFQTNLVPYPRIHFMLSSYAPIISAEKAYHEQLSVAEITMSVFEPASMFVKCDPRHGKYMACCMMYRGDVVPKDVNASVATIKTKRTIQFVDWCPTGFKVGINYQPPTVVPGGDLAKVMRACCMISNSTAIAEVFSRCDHKFDLMYSKRAFVHHYVGEGMEEGEFSEAREDLAALEKDYEEVGIETAEGEGAFFDKMREALCIHLGQGGVQIGNACWELFCLEHGIQPDGQMPSDKTIGGGDDAFNTFFSETGAGKHVPRCVMVDLEPTVVDEVRTGTYRQLFHPEQLISGKEDAANNFARGHYTVGKEIVDLVLDRIRKLADNCTGLQGFMVFNTCGGGTGSGKRKYVSERDPELGSEGDHMDFELHVW
;
A
#
# COMPACT_ATOMS: atom_id res chain seq x y z
N LEU A 1 6.11 10.43 11.25
CA LEU A 1 5.63 11.43 10.26
C LEU A 1 4.29 11.03 9.68
N GLY A 2 4.13 9.81 9.17
CA GLY A 2 2.85 9.34 8.60
C GLY A 2 1.65 9.54 9.53
N CYS A 3 1.75 9.00 10.74
CA CYS A 3 0.72 9.10 11.79
C CYS A 3 0.41 10.55 12.18
N LEU A 4 1.45 11.34 12.49
CA LEU A 4 1.31 12.78 12.76
C LEU A 4 0.57 13.52 11.63
N LEU A 5 0.84 13.19 10.36
CA LEU A 5 0.16 13.83 9.25
C LEU A 5 -1.30 13.40 9.16
N LEU A 6 -1.61 12.12 9.40
CA LEU A 6 -2.99 11.60 9.43
C LEU A 6 -3.83 12.25 10.54
N GLU A 7 -3.26 12.45 11.73
CA GLU A 7 -3.89 13.21 12.82
C GLU A 7 -4.28 14.61 12.34
N ARG A 8 -3.33 15.34 11.75
CA ARG A 8 -3.54 16.71 11.27
C ARG A 8 -4.52 16.78 10.11
N LEU A 9 -4.47 15.82 9.18
CA LEU A 9 -5.43 15.71 8.09
C LEU A 9 -6.84 15.40 8.60
N SER A 10 -6.98 14.64 9.68
CA SER A 10 -8.29 14.36 10.29
C SER A 10 -8.88 15.62 10.95
N VAL A 11 -8.03 16.48 11.52
CA VAL A 11 -8.46 17.79 12.04
C VAL A 11 -8.88 18.73 10.91
N ASP A 12 -8.05 18.90 9.88
CA ASP A 12 -8.31 19.86 8.80
C ASP A 12 -9.38 19.38 7.81
N TYR A 13 -9.45 18.06 7.55
CA TYR A 13 -10.27 17.43 6.52
C TYR A 13 -11.08 16.24 7.05
N GLY A 14 -11.68 16.35 8.24
CA GLY A 14 -12.40 15.25 8.90
C GLY A 14 -13.51 14.58 8.07
N LYS A 15 -14.12 15.29 7.11
CA LYS A 15 -15.18 14.74 6.23
C LYS A 15 -14.66 14.04 4.97
N LYS A 16 -13.36 14.08 4.70
CA LYS A 16 -12.75 13.51 3.49
C LYS A 16 -12.23 12.11 3.79
N SER A 17 -12.48 11.17 2.87
CA SER A 17 -12.03 9.79 3.04
C SER A 17 -10.51 9.69 2.98
N LYS A 18 -9.92 8.85 3.81
CA LYS A 18 -8.47 8.60 3.94
C LYS A 18 -8.23 7.11 3.74
N ILE A 19 -7.65 6.75 2.59
CA ILE A 19 -7.27 5.37 2.28
C ILE A 19 -5.76 5.24 2.42
N SER A 20 -5.31 4.33 3.28
CA SER A 20 -3.89 4.05 3.48
C SER A 20 -3.45 2.81 2.70
N PHE A 21 -2.34 2.94 1.97
CA PHE A 21 -1.60 1.86 1.35
C PHE A 21 -0.34 1.65 2.19
N THR A 22 -0.42 0.71 3.11
CA THR A 22 0.56 0.57 4.19
C THR A 22 1.39 -0.68 3.99
N VAL A 23 2.71 -0.52 3.84
CA VAL A 23 3.64 -1.66 3.87
C VAL A 23 3.98 -2.00 5.33
N TRP A 24 3.76 -3.26 5.67
CA TRP A 24 3.89 -3.82 6.99
C TRP A 24 5.30 -4.31 7.30
N ALA A 25 5.54 -4.46 8.59
CA ALA A 25 6.76 -5.02 9.13
C ALA A 25 6.88 -6.51 8.84
N CYS A 26 8.06 -6.95 8.38
CA CYS A 26 8.35 -8.35 8.06
C CYS A 26 9.47 -8.89 8.96
N PRO A 27 9.26 -9.97 9.73
CA PRO A 27 10.28 -10.58 10.57
C PRO A 27 11.59 -10.96 9.87
N GLN A 28 11.52 -11.43 8.63
CA GLN A 28 12.65 -12.06 7.94
C GLN A 28 13.48 -11.06 7.12
N ILE A 29 12.86 -9.97 6.68
CA ILE A 29 13.46 -8.96 5.79
C ILE A 29 13.58 -7.60 6.52
N SER A 30 13.20 -7.53 7.80
CA SER A 30 13.32 -6.31 8.59
C SER A 30 14.77 -5.84 8.67
N THR A 31 14.96 -4.54 8.44
CA THR A 31 16.25 -3.86 8.66
C THR A 31 16.31 -3.17 10.03
N ALA A 32 15.21 -3.11 10.77
CA ALA A 32 15.09 -2.40 12.03
C ALA A 32 14.69 -3.32 13.19
N VAL A 33 15.47 -3.32 14.28
CA VAL A 33 15.17 -4.14 15.46
C VAL A 33 13.89 -3.68 16.16
N VAL A 34 13.61 -2.37 16.13
CA VAL A 34 12.48 -1.73 16.82
C VAL A 34 11.19 -1.72 15.99
N GLU A 35 11.15 -2.46 14.88
CA GLU A 35 10.04 -2.41 13.91
C GLU A 35 8.69 -2.79 14.51
N ALA A 36 8.64 -3.72 15.48
CA ALA A 36 7.38 -4.11 16.11
C ALA A 36 6.79 -2.98 16.96
N TYR A 37 7.63 -2.17 17.62
CA TYR A 37 7.17 -0.97 18.33
C TYR A 37 6.59 0.05 17.38
N ASN A 38 7.32 0.37 16.31
CA ASN A 38 6.82 1.30 15.28
C ASN A 38 5.50 0.82 14.69
N THR A 39 5.35 -0.50 14.48
CA THR A 39 4.14 -1.09 13.92
C THR A 39 2.96 -0.94 14.86
N VAL A 40 3.07 -1.33 16.13
CA VAL A 40 1.97 -1.21 17.09
C VAL A 40 1.52 0.25 17.25
N LEU A 41 2.46 1.19 17.36
CA LEU A 41 2.17 2.62 17.43
C LEU A 41 1.53 3.16 16.14
N CYS A 42 1.99 2.68 14.98
CA CYS A 42 1.41 3.05 13.70
C CYS A 42 -0.04 2.55 13.58
N VAL A 43 -0.31 1.30 13.99
CA VAL A 43 -1.65 0.71 13.94
C VAL A 43 -2.62 1.46 14.83
N HIS A 44 -2.21 1.79 16.05
CA HIS A 44 -3.01 2.60 16.96
C HIS A 44 -3.47 3.92 16.31
N SER A 45 -2.55 4.63 15.62
CA SER A 45 -2.91 5.86 14.88
C SER A 45 -3.75 5.60 13.61
N LEU A 46 -3.47 4.53 12.87
CA LEU A 46 -4.25 4.17 11.67
C LEU A 46 -5.70 3.84 12.02
N LEU A 47 -5.92 3.19 13.17
CA LEU A 47 -7.24 2.80 13.67
C LEU A 47 -8.18 3.99 13.87
N GLU A 48 -7.64 5.14 14.28
CA GLU A 48 -8.45 6.35 14.53
C GLU A 48 -8.57 7.25 13.28
N HIS A 49 -7.53 7.31 12.45
CA HIS A 49 -7.43 8.36 11.42
C HIS A 49 -7.54 7.87 9.97
N THR A 50 -7.75 6.58 9.73
CA THR A 50 -7.98 6.03 8.39
C THR A 50 -9.35 5.42 8.25
N ASP A 51 -9.92 5.54 7.05
CA ASP A 51 -11.22 4.93 6.73
C ASP A 51 -11.05 3.51 6.18
N VAL A 52 -9.98 3.26 5.44
CA VAL A 52 -9.59 1.96 4.89
C VAL A 52 -8.07 1.86 4.88
N THR A 53 -7.51 0.78 5.43
CA THR A 53 -6.08 0.49 5.36
C THR A 53 -5.84 -0.80 4.58
N ILE A 54 -5.21 -0.70 3.42
CA ILE A 54 -4.80 -1.85 2.61
C ILE A 54 -3.38 -2.25 3.01
N MET A 55 -3.25 -3.48 3.47
CA MET A 55 -2.00 -4.01 3.98
C MET A 55 -1.19 -4.75 2.92
N TYR A 56 0.12 -4.55 2.95
CA TYR A 56 1.09 -5.26 2.13
C TYR A 56 2.25 -5.74 3.00
N ASP A 57 2.71 -6.97 2.81
CA ASP A 57 3.81 -7.57 3.54
C ASP A 57 5.00 -7.81 2.58
N ASN A 58 6.16 -7.27 2.93
CA ASN A 58 7.39 -7.45 2.16
C ASN A 58 7.76 -8.93 2.02
N GLU A 59 7.47 -9.78 3.02
CA GLU A 59 7.74 -11.22 2.94
C GLU A 59 6.90 -11.88 1.85
N ALA A 60 5.60 -11.58 1.85
CA ALA A 60 4.67 -12.13 0.88
C ALA A 60 5.00 -11.66 -0.53
N LEU A 61 5.32 -10.36 -0.70
CA LEU A 61 5.78 -9.82 -1.98
C LEU A 61 7.07 -10.51 -2.46
N TYR A 62 8.04 -10.73 -1.57
CA TYR A 62 9.30 -11.40 -1.90
C TYR A 62 9.07 -12.86 -2.33
N ASP A 63 8.24 -13.60 -1.59
CA ASP A 63 7.88 -15.00 -1.89
C ASP A 63 7.16 -15.12 -3.24
N ILE A 64 6.27 -14.17 -3.56
CA ILE A 64 5.56 -14.11 -4.84
C ILE A 64 6.52 -13.80 -5.99
N CYS A 65 7.39 -12.79 -5.85
CA CYS A 65 8.39 -12.48 -6.87
C CYS A 65 9.30 -13.67 -7.16
N ARG A 66 9.74 -14.39 -6.12
CA ARG A 66 10.64 -15.54 -6.27
C ARG A 66 9.98 -16.73 -6.96
N ARG A 67 8.72 -17.01 -6.61
CA ARG A 67 7.98 -18.19 -7.11
C ARG A 67 7.33 -17.95 -8.47
N SER A 68 6.72 -16.79 -8.68
CA SER A 68 5.90 -16.51 -9.85
C SER A 68 6.65 -15.78 -10.96
N LEU A 69 7.67 -14.98 -10.61
CA LEU A 69 8.49 -14.25 -11.58
C LEU A 69 9.86 -14.90 -11.81
N ASP A 70 10.16 -16.01 -11.12
CA ASP A 70 11.44 -16.73 -11.15
C ASP A 70 12.66 -15.86 -10.82
N ILE A 71 12.48 -14.82 -9.98
CA ILE A 71 13.57 -13.94 -9.57
C ILE A 71 14.22 -14.53 -8.32
N GLU A 72 15.48 -14.97 -8.41
CA GLU A 72 16.17 -15.61 -7.28
C GLU A 72 16.34 -14.67 -6.08
N ARG A 73 16.67 -13.40 -6.35
CA ARG A 73 16.87 -12.35 -5.34
C ARG A 73 16.10 -11.08 -5.70
N PRO A 74 14.79 -11.01 -5.40
CA PRO A 74 13.97 -9.82 -5.61
C PRO A 74 14.56 -8.59 -4.92
N THR A 75 14.61 -7.48 -5.66
CA THR A 75 15.01 -6.16 -5.15
C THR A 75 13.78 -5.29 -4.86
N TYR A 76 13.92 -4.22 -4.09
CA TYR A 76 12.81 -3.28 -3.84
C TYR A 76 12.22 -2.69 -5.12
N THR A 77 12.99 -2.57 -6.21
CA THR A 77 12.44 -2.18 -7.52
C THR A 77 11.43 -3.21 -8.03
N ASN A 78 11.68 -4.50 -7.86
CA ASN A 78 10.75 -5.56 -8.26
C ASN A 78 9.48 -5.53 -7.39
N LEU A 79 9.66 -5.40 -6.07
CA LEU A 79 8.54 -5.34 -5.10
C LEU A 79 7.66 -4.11 -5.36
N ASN A 80 8.26 -2.92 -5.53
CA ASN A 80 7.54 -1.68 -5.76
C ASN A 80 6.81 -1.66 -7.11
N ARG A 81 7.36 -2.32 -8.15
CA ARG A 81 6.66 -2.49 -9.43
C ARG A 81 5.44 -3.40 -9.30
N MET A 82 5.51 -4.45 -8.47
CA MET A 82 4.36 -5.30 -8.17
C MET A 82 3.29 -4.53 -7.40
N LEU A 83 3.69 -3.76 -6.37
CA LEU A 83 2.79 -2.86 -5.66
C LEU A 83 2.13 -1.83 -6.59
N ALA A 84 2.90 -1.22 -7.50
CA ALA A 84 2.36 -0.28 -8.47
C ALA A 84 1.28 -0.89 -9.36
N GLN A 85 1.42 -2.16 -9.77
CA GLN A 85 0.41 -2.87 -10.56
C GLN A 85 -0.89 -3.12 -9.79
N ILE A 86 -0.77 -3.47 -8.51
CA ILE A 86 -1.91 -3.66 -7.62
C ILE A 86 -2.62 -2.32 -7.41
N ILE A 87 -1.89 -1.29 -6.97
CA ILE A 87 -2.43 0.06 -6.75
C ILE A 87 -3.06 0.61 -8.04
N SER A 88 -2.44 0.39 -9.19
CA SER A 88 -3.02 0.74 -10.48
C SER A 88 -4.35 0.04 -10.74
N SER A 89 -4.44 -1.26 -10.45
CA SER A 89 -5.67 -2.03 -10.65
C SER A 89 -6.78 -1.62 -9.68
N LEU A 90 -6.45 -1.31 -8.43
CA LEU A 90 -7.41 -0.84 -7.43
C LEU A 90 -7.94 0.57 -7.73
N THR A 91 -7.11 1.43 -8.29
CA THR A 91 -7.48 2.80 -8.65
C THR A 91 -7.99 2.94 -10.09
N ALA A 92 -8.03 1.84 -10.85
CA ALA A 92 -8.41 1.89 -12.26
C ALA A 92 -9.83 2.42 -12.47
N SER A 93 -10.77 2.12 -11.57
CA SER A 93 -12.15 2.63 -11.62
C SER A 93 -12.29 4.12 -11.29
N LEU A 94 -11.24 4.74 -10.73
CA LEU A 94 -11.18 6.18 -10.48
C LEU A 94 -10.59 6.94 -11.68
N ARG A 95 -9.77 6.25 -12.49
CA ARG A 95 -8.94 6.85 -13.55
C ARG A 95 -9.44 6.56 -14.96
N PHE A 96 -10.32 5.59 -15.11
CA PHE A 96 -10.86 5.17 -16.40
C PHE A 96 -12.34 4.85 -16.24
N ASP A 97 -13.12 5.07 -17.30
CA ASP A 97 -14.47 4.56 -17.33
C ASP A 97 -14.50 3.04 -17.49
N GLY A 98 -15.54 2.42 -16.95
CA GLY A 98 -15.69 0.98 -16.84
C GLY A 98 -17.15 0.59 -16.77
N ALA A 99 -17.44 -0.68 -17.04
CA ALA A 99 -18.82 -1.18 -16.97
C ALA A 99 -19.39 -1.14 -15.55
N LEU A 100 -18.51 -1.24 -14.55
CA LEU A 100 -18.87 -1.18 -13.14
C LEU A 100 -17.73 -0.52 -12.37
N ASN A 101 -17.91 0.74 -12.01
CA ASN A 101 -16.91 1.56 -11.34
C ASN A 101 -17.14 1.54 -9.83
N VAL A 102 -16.08 1.31 -9.07
CA VAL A 102 -16.03 1.42 -7.60
C VAL A 102 -15.32 2.73 -7.25
N ASP A 103 -15.88 3.52 -6.34
CA ASP A 103 -15.27 4.77 -5.87
C ASP A 103 -14.56 4.65 -4.51
N LEU A 104 -13.86 5.71 -4.10
CA LEU A 104 -13.10 5.71 -2.84
C LEU A 104 -14.01 5.54 -1.62
N THR A 105 -15.16 6.19 -1.63
CA THR A 105 -16.16 6.07 -0.57
C THR A 105 -16.80 4.68 -0.57
N GLU A 106 -16.95 4.08 -1.74
CA GLU A 106 -17.44 2.72 -1.95
C GLU A 106 -16.46 1.67 -1.42
N PHE A 107 -15.15 1.93 -1.35
CA PHE A 107 -14.26 1.04 -0.61
C PHE A 107 -14.64 1.01 0.87
N GLN A 108 -14.90 2.16 1.48
CA GLN A 108 -15.35 2.22 2.87
C GLN A 108 -16.72 1.54 3.04
N THR A 109 -17.74 1.94 2.27
CA THR A 109 -19.10 1.42 2.47
C THR A 109 -19.26 -0.06 2.11
N ASN A 110 -18.50 -0.57 1.13
CA ASN A 110 -18.62 -1.98 0.71
C ASN A 110 -17.70 -2.91 1.48
N LEU A 111 -16.55 -2.44 2.00
CA LEU A 111 -15.56 -3.31 2.63
C LEU A 111 -15.47 -3.17 4.15
N VAL A 112 -15.93 -2.06 4.73
CA VAL A 112 -15.80 -1.76 6.16
C VAL A 112 -17.17 -1.91 6.84
N PRO A 113 -17.50 -3.09 7.38
CA PRO A 113 -18.76 -3.29 8.10
C PRO A 113 -18.78 -2.55 9.45
N TYR A 114 -17.62 -2.45 10.10
CA TYR A 114 -17.44 -1.76 11.38
C TYR A 114 -16.24 -0.82 11.29
N PRO A 115 -16.34 0.42 11.82
CA PRO A 115 -15.28 1.43 11.68
C PRO A 115 -13.88 0.98 12.11
N ARG A 116 -13.76 0.12 13.14
CA ARG A 116 -12.47 -0.41 13.63
C ARG A 116 -11.90 -1.54 12.77
N ILE A 117 -12.75 -2.24 12.01
CA ILE A 117 -12.37 -3.41 11.20
C ILE A 117 -12.20 -2.97 9.74
N HIS A 118 -11.21 -2.11 9.53
CA HIS A 118 -10.92 -1.49 8.23
C HIS A 118 -9.59 -1.91 7.61
N PHE A 119 -8.98 -2.98 8.11
CA PHE A 119 -7.72 -3.52 7.57
C PHE A 119 -8.00 -4.59 6.51
N MET A 120 -7.55 -4.34 5.29
CA MET A 120 -7.89 -5.11 4.12
C MET A 120 -6.72 -5.97 3.66
N LEU A 121 -7.03 -7.22 3.28
CA LEU A 121 -6.13 -8.09 2.53
C LEU A 121 -6.26 -7.78 1.03
N SER A 122 -5.16 -7.93 0.30
CA SER A 122 -5.13 -7.78 -1.15
C SER A 122 -4.48 -8.98 -1.83
N SER A 123 -4.90 -9.26 -3.06
CA SER A 123 -4.40 -10.34 -3.91
C SER A 123 -4.53 -9.96 -5.38
N TYR A 124 -3.63 -10.45 -6.23
CA TYR A 124 -3.63 -10.13 -7.66
C TYR A 124 -3.29 -11.35 -8.49
N ALA A 125 -4.04 -11.53 -9.57
CA ALA A 125 -3.79 -12.58 -10.53
C ALA A 125 -4.10 -12.09 -11.96
N PRO A 126 -3.35 -12.54 -12.97
CA PRO A 126 -2.22 -13.46 -12.85
C PRO A 126 -0.89 -12.72 -12.64
N ILE A 127 0.05 -13.39 -11.99
CA ILE A 127 1.44 -12.93 -11.83
C ILE A 127 2.32 -13.89 -12.63
N ILE A 128 2.71 -13.47 -13.83
CA ILE A 128 3.46 -14.28 -14.79
C ILE A 128 4.74 -13.54 -15.18
N SER A 129 5.87 -14.26 -15.17
CA SER A 129 7.15 -13.76 -15.67
C SER A 129 7.08 -13.38 -17.14
N ALA A 130 7.74 -12.29 -17.53
CA ALA A 130 7.86 -11.85 -18.92
C ALA A 130 8.39 -12.96 -19.86
N GLU A 131 9.19 -13.89 -19.36
CA GLU A 131 9.74 -15.01 -20.12
C GLU A 131 8.69 -16.10 -20.45
N LYS A 132 7.67 -16.25 -19.60
CA LYS A 132 6.61 -17.27 -19.71
C LYS A 132 5.35 -16.78 -20.45
N ALA A 133 5.34 -15.52 -20.88
CA ALA A 133 4.17 -14.80 -21.40
C ALA A 133 3.44 -15.48 -22.59
N TYR A 134 4.14 -16.26 -23.41
CA TYR A 134 3.58 -16.82 -24.65
C TYR A 134 2.86 -18.16 -24.47
N HIS A 135 2.98 -18.79 -23.30
CA HIS A 135 2.51 -20.17 -23.11
C HIS A 135 1.16 -20.28 -22.40
N GLU A 136 0.72 -19.24 -21.67
CA GLU A 136 -0.45 -19.32 -20.81
C GLU A 136 -1.40 -18.13 -20.99
N GLN A 137 -2.59 -18.40 -21.53
CA GLN A 137 -3.71 -17.46 -21.47
C GLN A 137 -4.72 -17.99 -20.46
N LEU A 138 -4.79 -17.33 -19.30
CA LEU A 138 -5.69 -17.71 -18.23
C LEU A 138 -7.10 -17.16 -18.48
N SER A 139 -8.09 -18.01 -18.27
CA SER A 139 -9.51 -17.66 -18.34
C SER A 139 -9.93 -16.79 -17.14
N VAL A 140 -11.12 -16.15 -17.25
CA VAL A 140 -11.68 -15.37 -16.13
C VAL A 140 -11.85 -16.26 -14.90
N ALA A 141 -12.32 -17.50 -15.07
CA ALA A 141 -12.51 -18.44 -13.96
C ALA A 141 -11.19 -18.80 -13.26
N GLU A 142 -10.11 -18.99 -14.00
CA GLU A 142 -8.80 -19.32 -13.43
C GLU A 142 -8.23 -18.14 -12.63
N ILE A 143 -8.24 -16.93 -13.18
CA ILE A 143 -7.74 -15.75 -12.45
C ILE A 143 -8.60 -15.44 -11.22
N THR A 144 -9.93 -15.61 -11.32
CA THR A 144 -10.86 -15.48 -10.19
C THR A 144 -10.55 -16.49 -9.10
N MET A 145 -10.15 -17.71 -9.46
CA MET A 145 -9.77 -18.72 -8.47
C MET A 145 -8.41 -18.41 -7.84
N SER A 146 -7.43 -18.01 -8.64
CA SER A 146 -6.07 -17.72 -8.19
C SER A 146 -6.00 -16.61 -7.16
N VAL A 147 -6.89 -15.60 -7.20
CA VAL A 147 -6.87 -14.52 -6.19
C VAL A 147 -7.29 -14.99 -4.79
N PHE A 148 -8.01 -16.11 -4.66
CA PHE A 148 -8.37 -16.70 -3.36
C PHE A 148 -7.34 -17.70 -2.83
N GLU A 149 -6.30 -18.02 -3.62
CA GLU A 149 -5.23 -18.89 -3.15
C GLU A 149 -4.37 -18.13 -2.11
N PRO A 150 -4.07 -18.72 -0.94
CA PRO A 150 -3.23 -18.08 0.08
C PRO A 150 -1.87 -17.64 -0.47
N ALA A 151 -1.37 -18.35 -1.46
CA ALA A 151 -0.10 -18.08 -2.09
C ALA A 151 -0.11 -16.84 -3.01
N SER A 152 -1.28 -16.26 -3.32
CA SER A 152 -1.41 -15.02 -4.09
C SER A 152 -1.66 -13.80 -3.20
N MET A 153 -1.84 -14.00 -1.89
CA MET A 153 -2.09 -12.92 -0.94
C MET A 153 -0.83 -12.11 -0.69
N PHE A 154 -0.98 -10.79 -0.64
CA PHE A 154 0.11 -9.86 -0.35
C PHE A 154 0.36 -9.65 1.13
N VAL A 155 -0.32 -10.41 1.98
CA VAL A 155 -0.11 -10.41 3.43
C VAL A 155 0.03 -11.87 3.86
N LYS A 156 1.01 -12.16 4.70
CA LYS A 156 1.30 -13.54 5.13
C LYS A 156 0.30 -13.98 6.20
N CYS A 157 -0.87 -14.44 5.78
CA CYS A 157 -1.90 -15.03 6.64
C CYS A 157 -2.60 -16.16 5.88
N ASP A 158 -3.19 -17.11 6.60
CA ASP A 158 -4.02 -18.13 5.95
C ASP A 158 -5.50 -17.68 5.96
N PRO A 159 -6.07 -17.25 4.82
CA PRO A 159 -7.46 -16.82 4.76
C PRO A 159 -8.46 -17.93 5.13
N ARG A 160 -8.03 -19.21 5.14
CA ARG A 160 -8.88 -20.36 5.49
C ARG A 160 -9.10 -20.49 7.00
N HIS A 161 -8.28 -19.86 7.83
CA HIS A 161 -8.47 -19.79 9.28
C HIS A 161 -9.42 -18.68 9.71
N GLY A 162 -9.81 -17.79 8.78
CA GLY A 162 -10.75 -16.71 9.00
C GLY A 162 -12.03 -16.84 8.18
N LYS A 163 -12.88 -15.84 8.31
CA LYS A 163 -14.08 -15.65 7.48
C LYS A 163 -13.97 -14.33 6.73
N TYR A 164 -14.46 -14.33 5.50
CA TYR A 164 -14.59 -13.13 4.68
C TYR A 164 -15.85 -12.35 5.08
N MET A 165 -15.69 -11.07 5.36
CA MET A 165 -16.80 -10.15 5.61
C MET A 165 -17.25 -9.49 4.32
N ALA A 166 -16.31 -9.09 3.49
CA ALA A 166 -16.55 -8.45 2.20
C ALA A 166 -15.38 -8.71 1.25
N CYS A 167 -15.68 -8.81 -0.04
CA CYS A 167 -14.70 -9.00 -1.11
C CYS A 167 -15.07 -8.08 -2.28
N CYS A 168 -14.12 -7.28 -2.73
CA CYS A 168 -14.21 -6.50 -3.96
C CYS A 168 -13.24 -7.08 -4.98
N MET A 169 -13.73 -7.40 -6.18
CA MET A 169 -12.97 -7.96 -7.29
C MET A 169 -12.91 -6.97 -8.45
N MET A 170 -11.73 -6.43 -8.72
CA MET A 170 -11.46 -5.44 -9.76
C MET A 170 -10.82 -6.13 -10.97
N TYR A 171 -11.64 -6.43 -11.97
CA TYR A 171 -11.19 -7.02 -13.23
C TYR A 171 -10.73 -5.94 -14.22
N ARG A 172 -9.67 -6.25 -14.96
CA ARG A 172 -9.13 -5.40 -16.03
C ARG A 172 -8.92 -6.19 -17.31
N GLY A 173 -9.16 -5.55 -18.45
CA GLY A 173 -8.90 -6.06 -19.79
C GLY A 173 -10.08 -6.79 -20.43
N ASP A 174 -9.77 -7.81 -21.23
CA ASP A 174 -10.76 -8.59 -21.98
C ASP A 174 -11.55 -9.52 -21.03
N VAL A 175 -12.58 -8.97 -20.40
CA VAL A 175 -13.40 -9.64 -19.38
C VAL A 175 -14.87 -9.45 -19.68
N VAL A 176 -15.59 -10.57 -19.83
CA VAL A 176 -17.03 -10.59 -20.09
C VAL A 176 -17.78 -10.68 -18.75
N PRO A 177 -18.74 -9.78 -18.44
CA PRO A 177 -19.47 -9.79 -17.17
C PRO A 177 -20.17 -11.11 -16.84
N LYS A 178 -20.65 -11.84 -17.87
CA LYS A 178 -21.26 -13.16 -17.72
C LYS A 178 -20.29 -14.19 -17.10
N ASP A 179 -19.04 -14.18 -17.56
CA ASP A 179 -18.01 -15.12 -17.09
C ASP A 179 -17.58 -14.79 -15.66
N VAL A 180 -17.54 -13.50 -15.31
CA VAL A 180 -17.31 -13.05 -13.94
C VAL A 180 -18.40 -13.56 -13.01
N ASN A 181 -19.68 -13.36 -13.37
CA ASN A 181 -20.80 -13.83 -12.56
C ASN A 181 -20.80 -15.36 -12.38
N ALA A 182 -20.47 -16.12 -13.42
CA ALA A 182 -20.32 -17.57 -13.35
C ALA A 182 -19.15 -17.99 -12.44
N SER A 183 -18.04 -17.27 -12.49
CA SER A 183 -16.84 -17.53 -11.69
C SER A 183 -17.10 -17.23 -10.20
N VAL A 184 -17.74 -16.10 -9.90
CA VAL A 184 -18.16 -15.72 -8.54
C VAL A 184 -19.18 -16.71 -7.98
N ALA A 185 -20.15 -17.16 -8.78
CA ALA A 185 -21.09 -18.20 -8.35
C ALA A 185 -20.38 -19.51 -7.99
N THR A 186 -19.33 -19.86 -8.74
CA THR A 186 -18.50 -21.05 -8.45
C THR A 186 -17.74 -20.88 -7.13
N ILE A 187 -17.11 -19.71 -6.91
CA ILE A 187 -16.41 -19.38 -5.67
C ILE A 187 -17.32 -19.54 -4.44
N LYS A 188 -18.57 -19.04 -4.52
CA LYS A 188 -19.55 -19.13 -3.43
C LYS A 188 -19.90 -20.56 -3.01
N THR A 189 -19.68 -21.54 -3.90
CA THR A 189 -19.95 -22.96 -3.59
C THR A 189 -18.75 -23.69 -2.99
N LYS A 190 -17.55 -23.08 -2.99
CA LYS A 190 -16.34 -23.70 -2.45
C LYS A 190 -16.30 -23.62 -0.93
N ARG A 191 -16.20 -24.78 -0.29
CA ARG A 191 -16.13 -24.91 1.18
C ARG A 191 -14.88 -24.28 1.82
N THR A 192 -13.82 -24.08 1.03
CA THR A 192 -12.56 -23.48 1.49
C THR A 192 -12.66 -21.96 1.66
N ILE A 193 -13.72 -21.34 1.11
CA ILE A 193 -13.94 -19.89 1.16
C ILE A 193 -15.19 -19.67 1.99
N GLN A 194 -15.01 -19.24 3.24
CA GLN A 194 -16.10 -19.06 4.18
C GLN A 194 -16.39 -17.57 4.32
N PHE A 195 -17.64 -17.20 4.08
CA PHE A 195 -18.14 -15.86 4.39
C PHE A 195 -18.81 -15.88 5.77
N VAL A 196 -18.88 -14.71 6.39
CA VAL A 196 -19.72 -14.49 7.57
C VAL A 196 -21.20 -14.67 7.22
N ASP A 197 -21.98 -15.20 8.16
CA ASP A 197 -23.37 -15.63 7.91
C ASP A 197 -24.31 -14.46 7.55
N TRP A 198 -23.96 -13.25 8.02
CA TRP A 198 -24.71 -12.02 7.80
C TRP A 198 -24.39 -11.32 6.47
N CYS A 199 -23.35 -11.76 5.75
CA CYS A 199 -22.99 -11.23 4.43
C CYS A 199 -22.95 -12.34 3.35
N PRO A 200 -24.10 -12.98 3.03
CA PRO A 200 -24.15 -14.08 2.06
C PRO A 200 -23.86 -13.63 0.61
N THR A 201 -23.83 -12.32 0.35
CA THR A 201 -23.62 -11.74 -0.99
C THR A 201 -22.46 -10.74 -1.05
N GLY A 202 -21.45 -10.88 -0.19
CA GLY A 202 -20.33 -9.94 -0.02
C GLY A 202 -19.35 -9.78 -1.19
N PHE A 203 -19.76 -10.02 -2.45
CA PHE A 203 -18.95 -9.77 -3.63
C PHE A 203 -19.38 -8.47 -4.31
N LYS A 204 -18.48 -7.49 -4.30
CA LYS A 204 -18.52 -6.37 -5.23
C LYS A 204 -17.62 -6.66 -6.41
N VAL A 205 -18.06 -6.37 -7.61
CA VAL A 205 -17.27 -6.56 -8.83
C VAL A 205 -17.07 -5.20 -9.47
N GLY A 206 -15.87 -4.93 -9.98
CA GLY A 206 -15.58 -3.83 -10.88
C GLY A 206 -14.99 -4.38 -12.18
N ILE A 207 -15.35 -3.82 -13.32
CA ILE A 207 -14.83 -4.26 -14.63
C ILE A 207 -14.38 -3.04 -15.43
N ASN A 208 -13.10 -3.02 -15.76
CA ASN A 208 -12.50 -2.05 -16.65
C ASN A 208 -11.98 -2.76 -17.91
N TYR A 209 -12.35 -2.27 -19.09
CA TYR A 209 -12.00 -2.91 -20.37
C TYR A 209 -10.58 -2.62 -20.85
N GLN A 210 -9.88 -1.67 -20.24
CA GLN A 210 -8.50 -1.40 -20.56
C GLN A 210 -7.58 -2.52 -20.01
N PRO A 211 -6.75 -3.14 -20.87
CA PRO A 211 -5.83 -4.17 -20.42
C PRO A 211 -4.78 -3.59 -19.45
N PRO A 212 -4.28 -4.39 -18.49
CA PRO A 212 -3.19 -3.99 -17.63
C PRO A 212 -1.96 -3.58 -18.44
N THR A 213 -1.40 -2.40 -18.14
CA THR A 213 -0.15 -1.95 -18.75
C THR A 213 1.03 -2.44 -17.91
N VAL A 214 2.12 -2.83 -18.55
CA VAL A 214 3.37 -3.21 -17.86
C VAL A 214 4.47 -2.20 -18.16
N VAL A 215 5.33 -1.96 -17.18
CA VAL A 215 6.49 -1.09 -17.34
C VAL A 215 7.48 -1.74 -18.32
N PRO A 216 7.98 -1.02 -19.35
CA PRO A 216 9.01 -1.54 -20.24
C PRO A 216 10.26 -1.99 -19.47
N GLY A 217 10.74 -3.22 -19.74
CA GLY A 217 11.86 -3.81 -18.97
C GLY A 217 11.49 -4.20 -17.54
N GLY A 218 10.20 -4.29 -17.22
CA GLY A 218 9.69 -4.88 -15.98
C GLY A 218 9.60 -6.40 -16.07
N ASP A 219 9.39 -7.03 -14.90
CA ASP A 219 9.43 -8.48 -14.75
C ASP A 219 8.10 -9.17 -15.12
N LEU A 220 7.01 -8.39 -15.22
CA LEU A 220 5.66 -8.87 -15.49
C LEU A 220 5.38 -8.99 -16.98
N ALA A 221 4.79 -10.12 -17.37
CA ALA A 221 4.27 -10.35 -18.71
C ALA A 221 3.10 -9.42 -19.04
N LYS A 222 2.98 -9.06 -20.33
CA LYS A 222 1.76 -8.44 -20.86
C LYS A 222 0.64 -9.46 -20.86
N VAL A 223 -0.45 -9.16 -20.15
CA VAL A 223 -1.62 -10.03 -20.05
C VAL A 223 -2.85 -9.33 -20.61
N MET A 224 -3.74 -10.10 -21.23
CA MET A 224 -4.99 -9.58 -21.80
C MET A 224 -6.03 -9.28 -20.73
N ARG A 225 -5.92 -9.92 -19.56
CA ARG A 225 -6.84 -9.77 -18.45
C ARG A 225 -6.15 -9.99 -17.11
N ALA A 226 -6.61 -9.30 -16.08
CA ALA A 226 -6.20 -9.48 -14.70
C ALA A 226 -7.36 -9.23 -13.74
N CYS A 227 -7.21 -9.69 -12.51
CA CYS A 227 -8.12 -9.51 -11.41
C CYS A 227 -7.32 -9.12 -10.17
N CYS A 228 -7.67 -7.99 -9.58
CA CYS A 228 -7.19 -7.58 -8.26
C CYS A 228 -8.32 -7.75 -7.25
N MET A 229 -8.07 -8.45 -6.15
CA MET A 229 -9.02 -8.60 -5.05
C MET A 229 -8.59 -7.72 -3.88
N ILE A 230 -9.55 -7.00 -3.31
CA ILE A 230 -9.47 -6.49 -1.94
C ILE A 230 -10.50 -7.24 -1.12
N SER A 231 -10.13 -7.74 0.05
CA SER A 231 -11.05 -8.45 0.92
C SER A 231 -10.85 -8.08 2.38
N ASN A 232 -11.95 -7.90 3.09
CA ASN A 232 -11.94 -7.82 4.54
C ASN A 232 -12.15 -9.23 5.10
N SER A 233 -11.14 -9.74 5.81
CA SER A 233 -11.14 -11.10 6.37
C SER A 233 -10.62 -11.08 7.79
N THR A 234 -11.24 -11.88 8.67
CA THR A 234 -10.79 -12.03 10.06
C THR A 234 -9.43 -12.72 10.18
N ALA A 235 -8.92 -13.34 9.11
CA ALA A 235 -7.59 -13.95 9.08
C ALA A 235 -6.46 -12.94 9.33
N ILE A 236 -6.72 -11.64 9.14
CA ILE A 236 -5.74 -10.58 9.40
C ILE A 236 -5.35 -10.47 10.89
N ALA A 237 -6.19 -10.96 11.80
CA ALA A 237 -5.88 -11.04 13.23
C ALA A 237 -4.60 -11.85 13.52
N GLU A 238 -4.27 -12.85 12.70
CA GLU A 238 -3.01 -13.59 12.80
C GLU A 238 -1.78 -12.66 12.63
N VAL A 239 -1.92 -11.61 11.83
CA VAL A 239 -0.84 -10.65 11.57
C VAL A 239 -0.62 -9.76 12.79
N PHE A 240 -1.71 -9.29 13.41
CA PHE A 240 -1.66 -8.50 14.64
C PHE A 240 -1.06 -9.30 15.78
N SER A 241 -1.51 -10.55 15.97
CA SER A 241 -1.02 -11.42 17.04
C SER A 241 0.49 -11.68 16.95
N ARG A 242 1.04 -11.83 15.73
CA ARG A 242 2.50 -11.95 15.53
C ARG A 242 3.25 -10.65 15.87
N CYS A 243 2.65 -9.49 15.61
CA CYS A 243 3.24 -8.20 15.97
C CYS A 243 3.23 -8.00 17.49
N ASP A 244 2.10 -8.27 18.12
CA ASP A 244 1.91 -8.21 19.58
C ASP A 244 2.88 -9.13 20.31
N HIS A 245 3.04 -10.37 19.85
CA HIS A 245 3.99 -11.29 20.47
C HIS A 245 5.42 -10.73 20.49
N LYS A 246 5.87 -10.11 19.38
CA LYS A 246 7.20 -9.49 19.31
C LYS A 246 7.30 -8.23 20.16
N PHE A 247 6.25 -7.42 20.15
CA PHE A 247 6.14 -6.24 21.00
C PHE A 247 6.32 -6.63 22.47
N ASP A 248 5.57 -7.63 22.93
CA ASP A 248 5.57 -8.10 24.32
C ASP A 248 6.94 -8.64 24.74
N LEU A 249 7.60 -9.40 23.85
CA LEU A 249 8.97 -9.90 24.09
C LEU A 249 9.95 -8.75 24.34
N MET A 250 9.93 -7.69 23.53
CA MET A 250 10.82 -6.55 23.69
C MET A 250 10.43 -5.68 24.89
N TYR A 251 9.13 -5.41 25.06
CA TYR A 251 8.61 -4.51 26.09
C TYR A 251 8.73 -5.10 27.50
N SER A 252 8.63 -6.42 27.65
CA SER A 252 8.89 -7.11 28.94
C SER A 252 10.29 -6.83 29.50
N LYS A 253 11.25 -6.49 28.64
CA LYS A 253 12.63 -6.12 29.01
C LYS A 253 12.89 -4.61 28.93
N ARG A 254 11.88 -3.82 28.57
CA ARG A 254 12.01 -2.38 28.24
C ARG A 254 13.15 -2.11 27.26
N ALA A 255 13.39 -3.04 26.34
CA ALA A 255 14.46 -2.92 25.35
C ALA A 255 14.14 -1.76 24.42
N PHE A 256 15.10 -0.87 24.15
CA PHE A 256 14.97 0.29 23.26
C PHE A 256 13.92 1.37 23.63
N VAL A 257 13.10 1.19 24.68
CA VAL A 257 12.07 2.15 25.10
C VAL A 257 12.63 3.55 25.37
N HIS A 258 13.82 3.64 25.95
CA HIS A 258 14.48 4.91 26.24
C HIS A 258 14.78 5.75 24.99
N HIS A 259 14.93 5.14 23.81
CA HIS A 259 15.10 5.88 22.56
C HIS A 259 13.81 6.58 22.11
N TYR A 260 12.64 6.10 22.52
CA TYR A 260 11.35 6.72 22.20
C TYR A 260 11.03 7.82 23.20
N VAL A 261 11.20 7.54 24.50
CA VAL A 261 10.98 8.52 25.57
C VAL A 261 11.97 9.69 25.45
N GLY A 262 13.20 9.44 25.02
CA GLY A 262 14.19 10.47 24.76
C GLY A 262 13.81 11.46 23.65
N GLU A 263 12.89 11.08 22.76
CA GLU A 263 12.34 11.91 21.68
C GLU A 263 11.03 12.60 22.08
N GLY A 264 10.66 12.57 23.37
CA GLY A 264 9.49 13.28 23.90
C GLY A 264 8.16 12.52 23.84
N MET A 265 8.19 11.23 23.52
CA MET A 265 7.03 10.34 23.64
C MET A 265 6.81 9.91 25.09
N GLU A 266 5.56 9.84 25.56
CA GLU A 266 5.28 9.32 26.89
C GLU A 266 5.35 7.79 26.90
N GLU A 267 5.96 7.18 27.93
CA GLU A 267 6.05 5.72 28.01
C GLU A 267 4.67 5.04 28.07
N GLY A 268 3.66 5.75 28.61
CA GLY A 268 2.28 5.25 28.69
C GLY A 268 1.65 4.93 27.33
N GLU A 269 2.06 5.64 26.27
CA GLU A 269 1.54 5.44 24.91
C GLU A 269 1.84 4.03 24.36
N PHE A 270 2.94 3.40 24.81
CA PHE A 270 3.22 2.01 24.45
C PHE A 270 2.15 1.05 24.98
N SER A 271 1.73 1.25 26.21
CA SER A 271 0.71 0.41 26.85
C SER A 271 -0.65 0.67 26.22
N GLU A 272 -1.01 1.92 25.95
CA GLU A 272 -2.25 2.30 25.29
C GLU A 272 -2.36 1.69 23.89
N ALA A 273 -1.33 1.87 23.05
CA ALA A 273 -1.32 1.31 21.70
C ALA A 273 -1.40 -0.23 21.70
N ARG A 274 -0.79 -0.88 22.69
CA ARG A 274 -0.83 -2.34 22.87
C ARG A 274 -2.20 -2.83 23.33
N GLU A 275 -2.85 -2.10 24.24
CA GLU A 275 -4.21 -2.40 24.71
C GLU A 275 -5.23 -2.23 23.58
N ASP A 276 -5.08 -1.19 22.76
CA ASP A 276 -5.92 -0.96 21.58
C ASP A 276 -5.81 -2.06 20.53
N LEU A 277 -4.58 -2.54 20.28
CA LEU A 277 -4.36 -3.65 19.36
C LEU A 277 -4.92 -4.97 19.92
N ALA A 278 -4.80 -5.19 21.22
CA ALA A 278 -5.46 -6.34 21.89
C ALA A 278 -6.98 -6.28 21.74
N ALA A 279 -7.57 -5.10 21.92
CA ALA A 279 -9.00 -4.89 21.74
C ALA A 279 -9.41 -5.13 20.28
N LEU A 280 -8.60 -4.69 19.32
CA LEU A 280 -8.83 -4.94 17.90
C LEU A 280 -8.79 -6.45 17.56
N GLU A 281 -7.83 -7.21 18.11
CA GLU A 281 -7.78 -8.66 17.92
C GLU A 281 -9.08 -9.32 18.43
N LYS A 282 -9.55 -8.88 19.59
CA LYS A 282 -10.82 -9.36 20.15
C LYS A 282 -12.02 -8.98 19.28
N ASP A 283 -12.06 -7.77 18.73
CA ASP A 283 -13.11 -7.34 17.79
C ASP A 283 -13.16 -8.29 16.57
N TYR A 284 -12.00 -8.70 16.03
CA TYR A 284 -11.94 -9.66 14.91
C TYR A 284 -12.38 -11.08 15.30
N GLU A 285 -12.11 -11.51 16.53
CA GLU A 285 -12.61 -12.79 17.06
C GLU A 285 -14.14 -12.78 17.22
N GLU A 286 -14.69 -11.70 17.77
CA GLU A 286 -16.13 -11.52 17.98
C GLU A 286 -16.89 -11.48 16.65
N VAL A 287 -16.40 -10.75 15.64
CA VAL A 287 -17.03 -10.70 14.31
C VAL A 287 -16.99 -12.05 13.57
N GLY A 288 -16.02 -12.92 13.89
CA GLY A 288 -16.03 -14.31 13.41
C GLY A 288 -17.22 -15.13 13.90
N ILE A 289 -17.86 -14.69 14.98
CA ILE A 289 -18.94 -15.37 15.71
C ILE A 289 -20.30 -14.65 15.51
N GLU A 290 -20.30 -13.33 15.33
CA GLU A 290 -21.52 -12.51 15.27
C GLU A 290 -22.23 -12.45 13.91
N THR A 291 -23.52 -12.08 13.95
CA THR A 291 -24.40 -11.76 12.82
C THR A 291 -24.89 -10.32 12.92
N ALA A 292 -24.55 -9.45 11.96
CA ALA A 292 -24.96 -8.04 12.00
C ALA A 292 -25.64 -7.50 10.73
N GLU A 293 -26.58 -6.59 10.97
CA GLU A 293 -27.35 -5.82 9.99
C GLU A 293 -26.71 -4.43 9.79
N GLY A 294 -26.62 -3.94 8.55
CA GLY A 294 -26.13 -2.61 8.23
C GLY A 294 -26.77 -2.01 6.98
N GLU A 295 -27.23 -0.77 7.09
CA GLU A 295 -27.84 0.05 6.03
C GLU A 295 -26.80 1.00 5.40
N GLY A 296 -26.90 1.24 4.08
CA GLY A 296 -26.01 2.13 3.33
C GLY A 296 -26.76 3.26 2.60
N ALA A 297 -26.13 4.44 2.51
CA ALA A 297 -26.62 5.60 1.77
C ALA A 297 -25.64 6.02 0.65
N PHE A 298 -26.19 6.61 -0.42
CA PHE A 298 -25.54 7.01 -1.69
C PHE A 298 -25.39 8.53 -1.82
N PHE A 299 -24.36 9.03 -2.53
CA PHE A 299 -24.39 10.27 -3.36
C PHE A 299 -23.17 10.40 -4.32
N ASP A 300 -23.28 11.29 -5.33
CA ASP A 300 -22.75 11.25 -6.72
C ASP A 300 -21.51 12.15 -7.07
N LYS A 301 -21.06 12.03 -8.33
CA LYS A 301 -19.84 12.39 -9.09
C LYS A 301 -19.33 13.86 -9.16
N MET A 302 -18.08 14.05 -8.75
CA MET A 302 -16.86 14.39 -9.53
C MET A 302 -15.65 14.07 -8.63
N ARG A 303 -14.55 13.51 -9.17
CA ARG A 303 -13.69 12.62 -8.37
C ARG A 303 -12.21 12.99 -8.38
N GLU A 304 -11.78 14.02 -7.66
CA GLU A 304 -10.34 14.28 -7.48
C GLU A 304 -9.82 13.62 -6.20
N ALA A 305 -8.65 12.99 -6.26
CA ALA A 305 -7.98 12.45 -5.08
C ALA A 305 -6.54 12.93 -5.04
N LEU A 306 -6.03 13.13 -3.82
CA LEU A 306 -4.66 13.58 -3.60
C LEU A 306 -3.81 12.44 -3.03
N CYS A 307 -2.70 12.14 -3.69
CA CYS A 307 -1.78 11.10 -3.26
C CYS A 307 -0.68 11.69 -2.35
N ILE A 308 -0.51 11.15 -1.15
CA ILE A 308 0.49 11.58 -0.19
C ILE A 308 1.46 10.42 0.03
N HIS A 309 2.69 10.57 -0.44
CA HIS A 309 3.75 9.57 -0.33
C HIS A 309 4.71 9.94 0.80
N LEU A 310 4.80 9.12 1.84
CA LEU A 310 5.47 9.46 3.10
C LEU A 310 6.61 8.48 3.41
N GLY A 311 7.78 9.06 3.66
CA GLY A 311 9.02 8.35 3.95
C GLY A 311 9.53 7.52 2.77
N GLN A 312 10.65 6.84 2.99
CA GLN A 312 11.42 6.20 1.93
C GLN A 312 10.58 5.23 1.09
N GLY A 313 9.89 4.31 1.75
CA GLY A 313 9.05 3.33 1.07
C GLY A 313 7.87 3.97 0.35
N GLY A 314 7.20 4.96 0.96
CA GLY A 314 6.09 5.67 0.34
C GLY A 314 6.49 6.40 -0.95
N VAL A 315 7.63 7.10 -0.94
CA VAL A 315 8.17 7.81 -2.10
C VAL A 315 8.57 6.85 -3.22
N GLN A 316 9.21 5.72 -2.88
CA GLN A 316 9.62 4.72 -3.87
C GLN A 316 8.44 4.01 -4.53
N ILE A 317 7.42 3.65 -3.74
CA ILE A 317 6.15 3.13 -4.28
C ILE A 317 5.51 4.18 -5.17
N GLY A 318 5.49 5.45 -4.73
CA GLY A 318 4.99 6.56 -5.51
C GLY A 318 5.67 6.68 -6.86
N ASN A 319 7.00 6.66 -6.91
CA ASN A 319 7.76 6.73 -8.15
C ASN A 319 7.37 5.61 -9.14
N ALA A 320 7.25 4.37 -8.65
CA ALA A 320 6.80 3.24 -9.48
C ALA A 320 5.34 3.38 -9.94
N CYS A 321 4.45 3.90 -9.08
CA CYS A 321 3.05 4.14 -9.43
C CYS A 321 2.91 5.23 -10.50
N TRP A 322 3.60 6.36 -10.36
CA TRP A 322 3.50 7.47 -11.30
C TRP A 322 4.12 7.14 -12.67
N GLU A 323 5.20 6.35 -12.71
CA GLU A 323 5.70 5.77 -13.97
C GLU A 323 4.60 4.97 -14.67
N LEU A 324 3.93 4.07 -13.95
CA LEU A 324 2.87 3.25 -14.51
C LEU A 324 1.64 4.07 -14.92
N PHE A 325 1.22 5.04 -14.11
CA PHE A 325 0.10 5.92 -14.44
C PHE A 325 0.39 6.75 -15.70
N CYS A 326 1.61 7.26 -15.87
CA CYS A 326 1.98 7.99 -17.08
C CYS A 326 1.91 7.08 -18.33
N LEU A 327 2.44 5.86 -18.23
CA LEU A 327 2.39 4.88 -19.31
C LEU A 327 0.96 4.50 -19.70
N GLU A 328 0.07 4.31 -18.73
CA GLU A 328 -1.33 3.96 -18.98
C GLU A 328 -2.11 5.07 -19.70
N HIS A 329 -1.87 6.34 -19.35
CA HIS A 329 -2.55 7.47 -20.00
C HIS A 329 -1.80 7.99 -21.23
N GLY A 330 -0.59 7.50 -21.50
CA GLY A 330 0.27 7.98 -22.60
C GLY A 330 0.84 9.39 -22.36
N ILE A 331 0.98 9.78 -21.08
CA ILE A 331 1.63 11.02 -20.67
C ILE A 331 3.15 10.81 -20.72
N GLN A 332 3.85 11.72 -21.38
CA GLN A 332 5.30 11.69 -21.47
C GLN A 332 5.93 12.06 -20.11
N PRO A 333 7.21 11.69 -19.85
CA PRO A 333 7.86 11.98 -18.57
C PRO A 333 7.97 13.47 -18.20
N ASP A 334 7.75 14.38 -19.15
CA ASP A 334 7.70 15.82 -18.96
C ASP A 334 6.29 16.38 -18.66
N GLY A 335 5.28 15.50 -18.64
CA GLY A 335 3.87 15.83 -18.44
C GLY A 335 3.14 16.26 -19.71
N GLN A 336 3.77 16.18 -20.89
CA GLN A 336 3.09 16.47 -22.16
C GLN A 336 2.38 15.24 -22.72
N MET A 337 1.28 15.46 -23.43
CA MET A 337 0.65 14.43 -24.27
C MET A 337 0.93 14.72 -25.75
N PRO A 338 1.25 13.70 -26.57
CA PRO A 338 1.37 13.88 -28.02
C PRO A 338 0.06 14.41 -28.64
N SER A 339 0.19 15.37 -29.56
CA SER A 339 -0.91 16.19 -30.11
C SER A 339 -2.04 15.45 -30.85
N ASP A 340 -1.90 14.16 -31.16
CA ASP A 340 -2.95 13.35 -31.80
C ASP A 340 -3.94 12.70 -30.83
N LYS A 341 -3.79 12.91 -29.52
CA LYS A 341 -4.75 12.47 -28.49
C LYS A 341 -5.54 13.60 -27.85
N THR A 342 -5.27 14.85 -28.22
CA THR A 342 -6.02 16.00 -27.72
C THR A 342 -7.14 16.33 -28.70
N ILE A 343 -8.39 16.22 -28.22
CA ILE A 343 -9.59 17.04 -28.52
C ILE A 343 -10.84 16.15 -28.38
N GLY A 344 -11.60 16.36 -27.29
CA GLY A 344 -13.06 16.25 -27.29
C GLY A 344 -13.68 14.87 -27.50
N GLY A 345 -13.07 13.81 -26.98
CA GLY A 345 -13.54 12.42 -27.14
C GLY A 345 -13.64 11.62 -25.83
N GLY A 346 -14.27 12.16 -24.79
CA GLY A 346 -15.06 11.35 -23.86
C GLY A 346 -14.43 10.77 -22.58
N ASP A 347 -13.17 11.03 -22.22
CA ASP A 347 -12.64 10.53 -20.94
C ASP A 347 -11.82 11.61 -20.19
N ASP A 348 -12.49 12.41 -19.36
CA ASP A 348 -11.88 13.30 -18.35
C ASP A 348 -11.22 12.52 -17.19
N ALA A 349 -11.09 11.21 -17.33
CA ALA A 349 -10.81 10.29 -16.24
C ALA A 349 -9.37 10.42 -15.68
N PHE A 350 -8.44 11.04 -16.41
CA PHE A 350 -7.11 11.37 -15.88
C PHE A 350 -7.09 12.60 -14.96
N ASN A 351 -8.09 13.49 -15.02
CA ASN A 351 -8.18 14.67 -14.15
C ASN A 351 -8.36 14.32 -12.66
N THR A 352 -8.76 13.08 -12.38
CA THR A 352 -8.84 12.51 -11.03
C THR A 352 -7.51 12.64 -10.29
N PHE A 353 -6.40 12.31 -10.96
CA PHE A 353 -5.06 12.28 -10.37
C PHE A 353 -4.10 13.32 -10.97
N PHE A 354 -4.41 13.89 -12.13
CA PHE A 354 -3.61 14.93 -12.76
C PHE A 354 -4.33 16.28 -12.71
N SER A 355 -3.55 17.35 -12.65
CA SER A 355 -3.99 18.72 -12.84
C SER A 355 -3.40 19.24 -14.15
N GLU A 356 -4.23 19.82 -15.00
CA GLU A 356 -3.77 20.44 -16.25
C GLU A 356 -3.39 21.89 -15.99
N THR A 357 -2.17 22.26 -16.37
CA THR A 357 -1.70 23.64 -16.34
C THR A 357 -2.20 24.38 -17.59
N GLY A 358 -2.29 25.72 -17.55
CA GLY A 358 -2.70 26.51 -18.72
C GLY A 358 -1.81 26.37 -19.97
N ALA A 359 -0.66 25.70 -19.86
CA ALA A 359 0.23 25.36 -20.97
C ALA A 359 0.00 23.93 -21.54
N GLY A 360 -1.07 23.23 -21.11
CA GLY A 360 -1.40 21.86 -21.55
C GLY A 360 -0.55 20.76 -20.92
N LYS A 361 0.28 21.10 -19.92
CA LYS A 361 1.10 20.14 -19.18
C LYS A 361 0.30 19.56 -18.01
N HIS A 362 0.36 18.24 -17.86
CA HIS A 362 -0.30 17.48 -16.82
C HIS A 362 0.66 17.26 -15.64
N VAL A 363 0.26 17.70 -14.46
CA VAL A 363 1.04 17.61 -13.22
C VAL A 363 0.29 16.74 -12.21
N PRO A 364 0.92 15.71 -11.61
CA PRO A 364 0.32 14.88 -10.58
C PRO A 364 -0.26 15.67 -9.40
N ARG A 365 -1.41 15.25 -8.87
CA ARG A 365 -1.99 15.74 -7.61
C ARG A 365 -1.38 14.95 -6.45
N CYS A 366 -0.09 15.15 -6.21
CA CYS A 366 0.60 14.45 -5.13
C CYS A 366 1.56 15.32 -4.35
N VAL A 367 1.89 14.86 -3.14
CA VAL A 367 3.03 15.34 -2.35
C VAL A 367 3.89 14.14 -1.99
N MET A 368 5.19 14.25 -2.21
CA MET A 368 6.20 13.28 -1.79
C MET A 368 7.04 13.91 -0.69
N VAL A 369 7.06 13.25 0.47
CA VAL A 369 7.73 13.75 1.66
C VAL A 369 8.64 12.69 2.23
N ASP A 370 9.90 13.04 2.43
CA ASP A 370 10.83 12.25 3.22
C ASP A 370 11.57 13.18 4.20
N LEU A 371 11.98 12.66 5.35
CA LEU A 371 12.82 13.40 6.29
C LEU A 371 14.29 13.40 5.84
N GLU A 372 14.69 12.43 5.00
CA GLU A 372 15.98 12.35 4.33
C GLU A 372 15.86 12.72 2.83
N PRO A 373 16.80 13.49 2.27
CA PRO A 373 16.72 13.93 0.86
C PRO A 373 16.90 12.81 -0.17
N THR A 374 17.56 11.70 0.17
CA THR A 374 18.07 10.71 -0.80
C THR A 374 17.04 10.25 -1.84
N VAL A 375 15.87 9.76 -1.43
CA VAL A 375 14.86 9.25 -2.38
C VAL A 375 14.08 10.34 -3.09
N VAL A 376 13.91 11.50 -2.45
CA VAL A 376 13.24 12.65 -3.08
C VAL A 376 14.15 13.23 -4.16
N ASP A 377 15.47 13.27 -3.93
CA ASP A 377 16.46 13.72 -4.90
C ASP A 377 16.61 12.76 -6.09
N GLU A 378 16.43 11.45 -5.88
CA GLU A 378 16.30 10.49 -6.98
C GLU A 378 15.12 10.85 -7.90
N VAL A 379 13.98 11.30 -7.34
CA VAL A 379 12.84 11.78 -8.15
C VAL A 379 13.17 13.12 -8.83
N ARG A 380 13.87 14.04 -8.15
CA ARG A 380 14.30 15.34 -8.72
C ARG A 380 15.30 15.20 -9.88
N THR A 381 16.07 14.12 -9.90
CA THR A 381 17.13 13.88 -10.91
C THR A 381 16.77 12.80 -11.93
N GLY A 382 15.74 12.00 -11.64
CA GLY A 382 15.29 10.90 -12.47
C GLY A 382 14.56 11.31 -13.74
N THR A 383 14.11 10.30 -14.49
CA THR A 383 13.44 10.45 -15.79
C THR A 383 12.20 11.34 -15.72
N TYR A 384 11.42 11.22 -14.65
CA TYR A 384 10.16 11.96 -14.43
C TYR A 384 10.34 13.27 -13.67
N ARG A 385 11.56 13.79 -13.54
CA ARG A 385 11.84 15.04 -12.79
C ARG A 385 11.02 16.25 -13.25
N GLN A 386 10.63 16.29 -14.52
CA GLN A 386 9.84 17.37 -15.08
C GLN A 386 8.34 17.18 -14.86
N LEU A 387 7.88 15.98 -14.50
CA LEU A 387 6.47 15.69 -14.24
C LEU A 387 5.98 16.43 -12.98
N PHE A 388 6.77 16.41 -11.92
CA PHE A 388 6.39 16.94 -10.61
C PHE A 388 6.72 18.43 -10.48
N HIS A 389 5.83 19.17 -9.81
CA HIS A 389 6.14 20.54 -9.41
C HIS A 389 7.14 20.52 -8.24
N PRO A 390 8.18 21.38 -8.20
CA PRO A 390 9.19 21.35 -7.13
C PRO A 390 8.63 21.50 -5.71
N GLU A 391 7.50 22.20 -5.55
CA GLU A 391 6.80 22.33 -4.25
C GLU A 391 6.13 21.05 -3.77
N GLN A 392 5.96 20.03 -4.63
CA GLN A 392 5.39 18.73 -4.29
C GLN A 392 6.44 17.77 -3.74
N LEU A 393 7.73 18.08 -3.91
CA LEU A 393 8.86 17.28 -3.47
C LEU A 393 9.46 17.93 -2.23
N ILE A 394 9.21 17.36 -1.06
CA ILE A 394 9.59 17.91 0.24
C ILE A 394 10.58 16.96 0.90
N SER A 395 11.74 17.48 1.28
CA SER A 395 12.79 16.74 1.98
C SER A 395 13.18 17.45 3.26
N GLY A 396 13.29 16.70 4.35
CA GLY A 396 13.89 17.17 5.59
C GLY A 396 15.41 17.29 5.51
N LYS A 397 16.03 17.60 6.64
CA LYS A 397 17.48 17.70 6.79
C LYS A 397 18.07 16.60 7.68
N GLU A 398 17.21 15.84 8.34
CA GLU A 398 17.58 14.84 9.34
C GLU A 398 16.71 13.60 9.18
N ASP A 399 17.31 12.42 9.32
CA ASP A 399 16.58 11.14 9.30
C ASP A 399 15.94 10.84 10.67
N ALA A 400 14.80 10.16 10.66
CA ALA A 400 14.15 9.60 11.85
C ALA A 400 14.82 8.30 12.36
N ALA A 401 15.77 7.72 11.63
CA ALA A 401 16.58 6.57 12.04
C ALA A 401 15.74 5.35 12.49
N ASN A 402 14.63 5.09 11.78
CA ASN A 402 13.65 4.04 12.10
C ASN A 402 13.03 4.17 13.51
N ASN A 403 12.97 5.38 14.08
CA ASN A 403 12.30 5.64 15.35
C ASN A 403 10.99 6.41 15.12
N PHE A 404 9.87 5.79 15.46
CA PHE A 404 8.54 6.41 15.35
C PHE A 404 8.45 7.73 16.11
N ALA A 405 8.93 7.78 17.36
CA ALA A 405 8.83 8.95 18.22
C ALA A 405 9.59 10.15 17.62
N ARG A 406 10.79 9.92 17.08
CA ARG A 406 11.54 10.97 16.38
C ARG A 406 10.78 11.52 15.17
N GLY A 407 10.16 10.62 14.41
CA GLY A 407 9.34 11.00 13.26
C GLY A 407 8.01 11.67 13.63
N HIS A 408 7.50 11.51 14.85
CA HIS A 408 6.20 12.04 15.29
C HIS A 408 6.36 13.31 16.14
N TYR A 409 7.20 13.26 17.17
CA TYR A 409 7.30 14.29 18.19
C TYR A 409 8.39 15.33 17.94
N THR A 410 9.46 14.99 17.23
CA THR A 410 10.62 15.88 17.00
C THR A 410 10.76 16.27 15.53
N VAL A 411 11.59 15.57 14.76
CA VAL A 411 11.98 15.94 13.38
C VAL A 411 10.76 16.07 12.47
N GLY A 412 9.78 15.18 12.59
CA GLY A 412 8.57 15.25 11.76
C GLY A 412 7.71 16.47 12.06
N LYS A 413 7.71 16.96 13.29
CA LYS A 413 6.97 18.16 13.71
C LYS A 413 7.53 19.43 13.10
N GLU A 414 8.82 19.45 12.78
CA GLU A 414 9.46 20.60 12.11
C GLU A 414 8.99 20.77 10.66
N ILE A 415 8.62 19.68 9.98
CA ILE A 415 8.25 19.70 8.57
C ILE A 415 6.73 19.61 8.33
N VAL A 416 5.94 19.14 9.31
CA VAL A 416 4.52 18.85 9.12
C VAL A 416 3.71 20.06 8.65
N ASP A 417 3.97 21.25 9.19
CA ASP A 417 3.25 22.46 8.80
C ASP A 417 3.52 22.84 7.35
N LEU A 418 4.78 22.70 6.90
CA LEU A 418 5.15 22.91 5.50
C LEU A 418 4.42 21.92 4.59
N VAL A 419 4.34 20.66 4.98
CA VAL A 419 3.65 19.60 4.21
C VAL A 419 2.15 19.91 4.14
N LEU A 420 1.51 20.24 5.26
CA LEU A 420 0.10 20.60 5.32
C LEU A 420 -0.23 21.80 4.45
N ASP A 421 0.63 22.82 4.43
CA ASP A 421 0.44 23.98 3.56
C ASP A 421 0.48 23.59 2.07
N ARG A 422 1.33 22.63 1.68
CA ARG A 422 1.35 22.13 0.29
C ARG A 422 0.12 21.31 -0.04
N ILE A 423 -0.35 20.49 0.91
CA ILE A 423 -1.59 19.73 0.74
C ILE A 423 -2.79 20.67 0.62
N ARG A 424 -2.88 21.72 1.45
CA ARG A 424 -3.93 22.75 1.38
C ARG A 424 -3.97 23.43 0.02
N LYS A 425 -2.83 23.90 -0.49
CA LYS A 425 -2.75 24.49 -1.83
C LYS A 425 -3.25 23.54 -2.93
N LEU A 426 -2.89 22.26 -2.87
CA LEU A 426 -3.34 21.29 -3.86
C LEU A 426 -4.84 20.96 -3.71
N ALA A 427 -5.34 20.88 -2.47
CA ALA A 427 -6.75 20.67 -2.17
C ALA A 427 -7.62 21.85 -2.62
N ASP A 428 -7.15 23.09 -2.43
CA ASP A 428 -7.84 24.30 -2.90
C ASP A 428 -7.89 24.40 -4.43
N ASN A 429 -6.91 23.80 -5.11
CA ASN A 429 -6.89 23.67 -6.57
C ASN A 429 -7.77 22.52 -7.10
N CYS A 430 -8.40 21.75 -6.22
CA CYS A 430 -9.38 20.73 -6.59
C CYS A 430 -10.79 21.36 -6.65
N THR A 431 -11.53 21.05 -7.71
CA THR A 431 -12.94 21.42 -7.84
C THR A 431 -13.87 20.49 -7.06
N GLY A 432 -13.42 19.28 -6.72
CA GLY A 432 -14.18 18.23 -6.06
C GLY A 432 -13.30 17.16 -5.41
N LEU A 433 -12.48 17.55 -4.42
CA LEU A 433 -11.65 16.61 -3.66
C LEU A 433 -12.51 15.58 -2.91
N GLN A 434 -12.33 14.29 -3.20
CA GLN A 434 -13.00 13.18 -2.51
C GLN A 434 -12.27 12.76 -1.25
N GLY A 435 -10.94 12.67 -1.34
CA GLY A 435 -10.16 12.07 -0.28
C GLY A 435 -8.66 12.06 -0.55
N PHE A 436 -7.96 11.47 0.40
CA PHE A 436 -6.51 11.32 0.40
C PHE A 436 -6.16 9.84 0.27
N MET A 437 -5.20 9.56 -0.61
CA MET A 437 -4.53 8.27 -0.68
C MET A 437 -3.15 8.40 -0.04
N VAL A 438 -2.95 7.77 1.10
CA VAL A 438 -1.71 7.87 1.88
C VAL A 438 -0.88 6.62 1.66
N PHE A 439 0.38 6.77 1.29
CA PHE A 439 1.32 5.67 1.07
C PHE A 439 2.42 5.77 2.12
N ASN A 440 2.51 4.79 3.00
CA ASN A 440 3.43 4.80 4.13
C ASN A 440 3.91 3.38 4.50
N THR A 441 4.82 3.31 5.46
CA THR A 441 5.39 2.06 5.97
C THR A 441 5.35 2.07 7.50
N CYS A 442 4.89 0.97 8.13
CA CYS A 442 4.78 0.87 9.59
C CYS A 442 6.14 0.78 10.32
N GLY A 443 7.17 0.24 9.66
CA GLY A 443 8.42 -0.18 10.31
C GLY A 443 9.57 0.83 10.34
N GLY A 444 9.47 1.91 9.57
CA GLY A 444 10.63 2.73 9.17
C GLY A 444 11.12 2.33 7.77
N GLY A 445 11.65 3.31 7.02
CA GLY A 445 11.88 3.28 5.57
C GLY A 445 12.42 1.95 5.04
N THR A 446 11.60 1.20 4.30
CA THR A 446 11.84 -0.16 3.80
C THR A 446 13.03 -0.23 2.82
N GLY A 447 14.25 -0.10 3.35
CA GLY A 447 15.35 0.66 2.76
C GLY A 447 15.90 0.26 1.39
N SER A 448 16.18 1.26 0.55
CA SER A 448 17.14 1.18 -0.57
C SER A 448 18.58 1.53 -0.18
N GLY A 449 18.89 1.61 1.11
CA GLY A 449 20.24 1.88 1.56
C GLY A 449 21.19 0.82 1.01
N LYS A 450 22.01 1.20 0.02
CA LYS A 450 23.20 0.45 -0.39
C LYS A 450 24.18 0.37 0.79
N ARG A 451 23.85 -0.31 1.87
CA ARG A 451 24.86 -0.96 2.70
C ARG A 451 25.09 -2.33 2.08
N LYS A 452 26.16 -2.42 1.31
CA LYS A 452 26.90 -3.66 1.11
C LYS A 452 27.18 -4.27 2.49
N TYR A 453 26.29 -5.08 3.03
CA TYR A 453 26.72 -6.26 3.74
C TYR A 453 26.86 -7.33 2.66
N VAL A 454 28.02 -7.30 2.01
CA VAL A 454 28.55 -8.50 1.39
C VAL A 454 28.55 -9.54 2.51
N SER A 455 27.64 -10.50 2.43
CA SER A 455 27.75 -11.73 3.20
C SER A 455 28.97 -12.48 2.64
N GLU A 456 30.16 -12.10 3.08
CA GLU A 456 31.33 -12.96 2.97
C GLU A 456 31.14 -14.09 3.99
N ARG A 457 30.32 -15.06 3.59
CA ARG A 457 30.37 -16.43 4.06
C ARG A 457 30.12 -17.32 2.86
N ASP A 458 31.07 -17.32 1.94
CA ASP A 458 31.41 -18.53 1.19
C ASP A 458 32.24 -19.41 2.14
N PRO A 459 31.78 -20.59 2.56
CA PRO A 459 32.58 -21.52 3.33
C PRO A 459 33.27 -22.50 2.37
N GLU A 460 34.07 -22.01 1.42
CA GLU A 460 34.97 -22.87 0.66
C GLU A 460 36.26 -22.11 0.35
N LEU A 461 37.25 -22.22 1.24
CA LEU A 461 38.68 -22.41 0.94
C LEU A 461 39.53 -22.22 2.22
N GLY A 462 40.20 -23.31 2.62
CA GLY A 462 41.60 -23.27 3.06
C GLY A 462 41.94 -22.65 4.42
N SER A 463 42.17 -23.54 5.38
CA SER A 463 43.20 -23.47 6.43
C SER A 463 44.26 -22.37 6.29
N GLU A 464 44.40 -21.54 7.33
CA GLU A 464 45.62 -21.39 8.15
C GLU A 464 45.33 -20.40 9.29
N GLY A 465 45.79 -20.72 10.49
CA GLY A 465 45.52 -19.94 11.69
C GLY A 465 46.40 -18.70 11.78
N ASP A 466 45.88 -17.67 12.45
CA ASP A 466 46.67 -16.92 13.42
C ASP A 466 45.76 -16.08 14.33
N HIS A 467 46.20 -15.98 15.59
CA HIS A 467 45.63 -15.20 16.68
C HIS A 467 45.49 -13.70 16.33
N MET A 468 44.43 -13.03 16.80
CA MET A 468 44.53 -11.78 17.58
C MET A 468 43.17 -11.24 18.05
N ASP A 469 43.06 -11.16 19.38
CA ASP A 469 42.47 -10.14 20.27
C ASP A 469 41.24 -9.31 19.83
N PHE A 470 40.18 -9.44 20.63
CA PHE A 470 39.06 -8.50 20.75
C PHE A 470 39.43 -7.36 21.70
N GLU A 471 39.50 -6.13 21.21
CA GLU A 471 39.34 -4.93 22.04
C GLU A 471 38.14 -4.10 21.56
N LEU A 472 37.12 -4.04 22.43
CA LEU A 472 36.05 -3.05 22.39
C LEU A 472 36.61 -1.71 22.84
N HIS A 473 36.55 -0.68 22.00
CA HIS A 473 36.59 0.70 22.47
C HIS A 473 35.37 1.48 22.00
N VAL A 474 34.53 1.74 22.99
CA VAL A 474 33.55 2.82 23.10
C VAL A 474 34.28 4.15 23.03
N TRP A 475 33.87 5.03 22.12
CA TRP A 475 33.78 6.49 22.32
C TRP A 475 32.67 7.04 21.44
#